data_AF-A0A251QK36-F1
#
_entry.id   AF-A0A251QK36-F1
#
_cell.length_a   1.000
_cell.length_b   1.000
_cell.length_c   1.000
_cell.angle_alpha   90.00
_cell.angle_beta   90.00
_cell.angle_gamma   90.00
#
_symmetry.space_group_name_H-M   'P 1'
#
loop_
_entity.id
_entity.type
_entity.pdbx_description
1 polymer ?
#
loop_
_entity_poly.entity_id
_entity_poly.type
_entity_poly.pdbx_seq_one_letter_code
_entity_poly.pdbx_strand_id
1 'polypeptide(L)'
;MLACGLATNFVPSAKLPLLEKALISRAASATSSSRDLASISAIIDEYLLQQPALNEKSAFHKMDVIAKCFSRPTVEQILSALEMEATTTDTNRADDPLEKEGCRQLMNPCPREYRITCHVLRGQISKDFREGCRAILWDKDKKPEWKPSSLELITDHMVDQCFSRLDGDEELKLPQRSNLPVFANAKL
;
A
#
# COMPACT_ATOMS: atom_id res chain seq x y z
N MET A 1 3.73 -5.79 10.69
CA MET A 1 3.06 -6.44 9.53
C MET A 1 1.94 -7.36 9.97
N LEU A 2 2.23 -8.43 10.75
CA LEU A 2 1.19 -9.36 11.22
C LEU A 2 0.08 -8.68 12.03
N ALA A 3 0.43 -7.94 13.09
CA ALA A 3 -0.56 -7.21 13.90
C ALA A 3 -1.38 -6.18 13.11
N CYS A 4 -0.82 -5.61 12.05
CA CYS A 4 -1.51 -4.66 11.17
C CYS A 4 -2.28 -5.33 10.02
N GLY A 5 -2.36 -6.67 9.98
CA GLY A 5 -3.10 -7.42 8.95
C GLY A 5 -2.45 -7.47 7.56
N LEU A 6 -1.22 -6.99 7.40
CA LEU A 6 -0.51 -7.00 6.10
C LEU A 6 0.10 -8.36 5.76
N ALA A 7 0.46 -9.14 6.77
CA ALA A 7 0.90 -10.52 6.62
C ALA A 7 -0.15 -11.43 7.25
N THR A 8 -0.41 -12.59 6.63
CA THR A 8 -1.34 -13.59 7.17
C THR A 8 -0.69 -14.49 8.21
N ASN A 9 0.60 -14.76 8.07
CA ASN A 9 1.34 -15.76 8.84
C ASN A 9 2.73 -15.23 9.19
N PHE A 10 3.35 -15.80 10.22
CA PHE A 10 4.73 -15.49 10.62
C PHE A 10 5.52 -16.79 10.83
N VAL A 11 6.61 -16.94 10.08
CA VAL A 11 7.50 -18.10 10.13
C VAL A 11 8.93 -17.59 10.23
N PRO A 12 9.74 -18.03 11.21
CA PRO A 12 11.14 -17.61 11.28
C PRO A 12 11.93 -18.09 10.06
N SER A 13 12.86 -17.25 9.61
CA SER A 13 13.68 -17.51 8.42
C SER A 13 14.36 -18.88 8.43
N ALA A 14 14.86 -19.33 9.60
CA ALA A 14 15.49 -20.63 9.77
C ALA A 14 14.56 -21.83 9.45
N LYS A 15 13.24 -21.67 9.55
CA LYS A 15 12.24 -22.72 9.26
C LYS A 15 11.66 -22.62 7.85
N LEU A 16 11.91 -21.54 7.11
CA LEU A 16 11.40 -21.38 5.75
C LEU A 16 11.81 -22.51 4.80
N PRO A 17 13.07 -23.00 4.79
CA PRO A 17 13.45 -24.12 3.92
C PRO A 17 12.69 -25.41 4.23
N LEU A 18 12.35 -25.64 5.49
CA LEU A 18 11.57 -26.81 5.91
C LEU A 18 10.11 -26.71 5.47
N LEU A 19 9.51 -25.53 5.64
CA LEU A 19 8.15 -25.25 5.18
C LEU A 19 8.04 -25.41 3.65
N GLU A 20 8.99 -24.87 2.90
CA GLU A 20 9.03 -25.01 1.44
C GLU A 20 9.09 -26.48 1.03
N LYS A 21 9.95 -27.28 1.66
CA LYS A 21 10.05 -28.73 1.41
C LYS A 21 8.73 -29.45 1.70
N ALA A 22 8.04 -29.10 2.80
CA ALA A 22 6.76 -29.68 3.15
C ALA A 22 5.68 -29.35 2.09
N LEU A 23 5.59 -28.10 1.65
CA LEU A 23 4.65 -27.65 0.61
C LEU A 23 4.92 -28.36 -0.73
N ILE A 24 6.18 -28.48 -1.15
CA ILE A 24 6.56 -29.19 -2.39
C ILE A 24 6.16 -30.67 -2.32
N SER A 25 6.45 -31.34 -1.21
CA SER A 25 6.11 -32.76 -1.04
C SER A 25 4.60 -33.00 -1.12
N ARG A 26 3.80 -32.11 -0.53
CA ARG A 26 2.34 -32.15 -0.61
C ARG A 26 1.83 -31.94 -2.04
N ALA A 27 2.39 -30.98 -2.76
CA ALA A 27 2.04 -30.73 -4.17
C ALA A 27 2.33 -31.95 -5.06
N ALA A 28 3.45 -32.64 -4.84
CA ALA A 28 3.81 -33.85 -5.57
C ALA A 28 2.88 -35.04 -5.30
N SER A 29 2.27 -35.11 -4.11
CA SER A 29 1.32 -36.17 -3.73
C SER A 29 -0.14 -35.93 -4.15
N ALA A 30 -0.48 -34.72 -4.62
CA ALA A 30 -1.84 -34.36 -4.96
C ALA A 30 -2.23 -34.89 -6.36
N THR A 31 -3.07 -35.92 -6.41
CA THR A 31 -3.49 -36.61 -7.66
C THR A 31 -4.69 -35.97 -8.37
N SER A 32 -5.30 -34.93 -7.81
CA SER A 32 -6.44 -34.25 -8.43
C SER A 32 -6.35 -32.74 -8.27
N SER A 33 -6.84 -32.02 -9.28
CA SER A 33 -6.80 -30.57 -9.50
C SER A 33 -7.51 -29.71 -8.43
N SER A 34 -7.95 -30.34 -7.34
CA SER A 34 -8.51 -29.69 -6.18
C SER A 34 -7.39 -29.02 -5.39
N ARG A 35 -7.25 -27.70 -5.54
CA ARG A 35 -6.46 -26.84 -4.64
C ARG A 35 -7.08 -26.90 -3.25
N ASP A 36 -6.70 -27.91 -2.48
CA ASP A 36 -7.10 -28.07 -1.10
C ASP A 36 -6.39 -27.03 -0.23
N LEU A 37 -6.95 -25.81 -0.21
CA LEU A 37 -6.46 -24.68 0.57
C LEU A 37 -6.40 -24.99 2.07
N ALA A 38 -7.28 -25.87 2.56
CA ALA A 38 -7.28 -26.27 3.97
C ALA A 38 -6.00 -27.06 4.31
N SER A 39 -5.57 -27.97 3.45
CA SER A 39 -4.30 -28.68 3.66
C SER A 39 -3.07 -27.79 3.60
N ILE A 40 -3.07 -26.76 2.73
CA ILE A 40 -1.98 -25.79 2.65
C ILE A 40 -1.94 -24.95 3.93
N SER A 41 -3.10 -24.49 4.41
CA SER A 41 -3.20 -23.77 5.68
C SER A 41 -2.66 -24.62 6.83
N ALA A 42 -3.08 -25.88 6.93
CA ALA A 42 -2.65 -26.79 7.98
C ALA A 42 -1.12 -26.95 8.01
N ILE A 43 -0.49 -27.13 6.83
CA ILE A 43 0.97 -27.21 6.73
C ILE A 43 1.60 -25.90 7.21
N ILE A 44 1.10 -24.73 6.78
CA ILE A 44 1.66 -23.44 7.23
C ILE A 44 1.51 -23.28 8.75
N ASP A 45 0.37 -23.68 9.31
CA ASP A 45 0.05 -23.58 10.73
C ASP A 45 1.00 -24.41 11.61
N GLU A 46 1.50 -25.55 11.12
CA GLU A 46 2.52 -26.36 11.82
C GLU A 46 3.86 -25.63 12.01
N TYR A 47 4.20 -24.71 11.11
CA TYR A 47 5.44 -23.94 11.17
C TYR A 47 5.27 -22.56 11.82
N LEU A 48 4.05 -22.19 12.20
CA LEU A 48 3.79 -21.00 12.99
C LEU A 48 4.38 -21.18 14.38
N LEU A 49 5.27 -20.26 14.76
CA LEU A 49 5.66 -20.09 16.15
C LEU A 49 4.73 -19.08 16.83
N GLN A 50 4.69 -19.16 18.17
CA GLN A 50 3.99 -18.22 19.04
C GLN A 50 4.12 -16.79 18.52
N GLN A 51 3.00 -16.05 18.49
CA GLN A 51 2.93 -14.75 17.83
C GLN A 51 4.12 -13.87 18.26
N PRO A 52 4.85 -13.26 17.30
CA PRO A 52 5.97 -12.41 17.64
C PRO A 52 5.49 -11.30 18.56
N ALA A 53 6.22 -11.08 19.67
CA ALA A 53 5.91 -10.01 20.60
C ALA A 53 5.85 -8.68 19.83
N LEU A 54 4.81 -7.90 20.10
CA LEU A 54 4.66 -6.59 19.48
C LEU A 54 5.79 -5.69 19.99
N ASN A 55 6.53 -5.08 19.07
CA ASN A 55 7.59 -4.14 19.42
C ASN A 55 7.00 -2.92 20.15
N GLU A 56 7.58 -2.49 21.26
CA GLU A 56 7.15 -1.31 22.04
C GLU A 56 7.14 -0.01 21.21
N LYS A 57 7.97 0.09 20.17
CA LYS A 57 8.00 1.22 19.24
C LYS A 57 7.13 0.99 18.01
N SER A 58 6.28 -0.04 18.01
CA SER A 58 5.40 -0.35 16.90
C SER A 58 4.42 0.79 16.66
N ALA A 59 4.27 1.19 15.39
CA ALA A 59 3.24 2.13 14.97
C ALA A 59 1.82 1.63 15.31
N PHE A 60 1.65 0.34 15.57
CA PHE A 60 0.38 -0.24 16.02
C PHE A 60 -0.15 0.41 17.31
N HIS A 61 0.73 0.84 18.22
CA HIS A 61 0.32 1.57 19.43
C HIS A 61 -0.30 2.94 19.13
N LYS A 62 -0.08 3.49 17.93
CA LYS A 62 -0.62 4.77 17.50
C LYS A 62 -1.85 4.62 16.60
N MET A 63 -2.46 3.43 16.53
CA MET A 63 -3.54 3.17 15.58
C MET A 63 -4.74 4.09 15.81
N ASP A 64 -5.11 4.37 17.06
CA ASP A 64 -6.23 5.26 17.38
C ASP A 64 -5.95 6.70 16.92
N VAL A 65 -4.72 7.17 17.14
CA VAL A 65 -4.26 8.49 16.68
C VAL A 65 -4.25 8.55 15.14
N ILE A 66 -3.74 7.49 14.49
CA ILE A 66 -3.74 7.39 13.02
C ILE A 66 -5.18 7.41 12.50
N ALA A 67 -6.08 6.61 13.05
CA ALA A 67 -7.48 6.56 12.63
C ALA A 67 -8.16 7.91 12.82
N LYS A 68 -7.91 8.60 13.95
CA LYS A 68 -8.41 9.94 14.23
C LYS A 68 -7.91 10.96 13.19
N CYS A 69 -6.61 11.07 12.97
CA CYS A 69 -6.04 12.09 12.08
C CYS A 69 -6.31 11.82 10.60
N PHE A 70 -6.23 10.56 10.16
CA PHE A 70 -6.44 10.15 8.76
C PHE A 70 -7.91 9.93 8.38
N SER A 71 -8.86 10.15 9.31
CA SER A 71 -10.30 10.14 9.00
C SER A 71 -10.78 11.42 8.29
N ARG A 72 -9.93 12.45 8.23
CA ARG A 72 -10.30 13.75 7.63
C ARG A 72 -10.37 13.64 6.09
N PRO A 73 -11.30 14.37 5.45
CA PRO A 73 -11.54 14.25 4.00
C PRO A 73 -10.47 14.89 3.10
N THR A 74 -9.64 15.81 3.60
CA THR A 74 -8.61 16.49 2.78
C THR A 74 -7.24 16.43 3.44
N VAL A 75 -6.17 16.55 2.64
CA VAL A 75 -4.78 16.47 3.12
C VAL A 75 -4.48 17.59 4.11
N GLU A 76 -4.99 18.80 3.88
CA GLU A 76 -4.83 19.97 4.75
C GLU A 76 -5.44 19.71 6.13
N GLN A 77 -6.62 19.10 6.18
CA GLN A 77 -7.28 18.75 7.43
C GLN A 77 -6.56 17.61 8.16
N ILE A 78 -5.97 16.66 7.43
CA ILE A 78 -5.12 15.61 8.00
C ILE A 78 -3.87 16.24 8.62
N LEU A 79 -3.18 17.13 7.91
CA LEU A 79 -1.98 17.81 8.40
C LEU A 79 -2.27 18.65 9.64
N SER A 80 -3.34 19.45 9.61
CA SER A 80 -3.78 20.23 10.77
C SER A 80 -4.11 19.32 11.97
N ALA A 81 -4.76 18.17 11.75
CA ALA A 81 -5.03 17.22 12.83
C ALA A 81 -3.75 16.58 13.39
N LEU A 82 -2.75 16.30 12.55
CA LEU A 82 -1.45 15.79 12.98
C LEU A 82 -0.65 16.82 13.77
N GLU A 83 -0.63 18.08 13.34
CA GLU A 83 0.01 19.18 14.05
C GLU A 83 -0.58 19.37 15.45
N MET A 84 -1.91 19.38 15.55
CA MET A 84 -2.60 19.48 16.84
C MET A 84 -2.22 18.32 17.76
N GLU A 85 -2.17 17.09 17.25
CA GLU A 85 -1.75 15.94 18.06
C GLU A 85 -0.28 16.06 18.48
N ALA A 86 0.61 16.53 17.60
CA ALA A 86 2.02 16.74 17.91
C ALA A 86 2.21 17.78 19.04
N THR A 87 1.41 18.85 19.06
CA THR A 87 1.47 19.85 20.15
C THR A 87 0.98 19.32 21.49
N THR A 88 0.11 18.31 21.52
CA THR A 88 -0.35 17.67 22.78
C THR A 88 0.67 16.69 23.35
N THR A 89 1.62 16.24 22.54
CA THR A 89 2.70 15.33 22.96
C THR A 89 4.03 16.05 22.86
N ASP A 90 4.41 16.79 23.91
CA ASP A 90 5.78 17.28 24.09
C ASP A 90 6.76 16.09 24.06
N THR A 91 7.35 15.83 22.89
CA THR A 91 8.72 15.31 22.73
C THR A 91 9.04 15.10 21.25
N ASN A 92 10.01 15.89 20.77
CA ASN A 92 11.02 15.56 19.75
C ASN A 92 10.63 14.54 18.67
N ARG A 93 10.45 14.99 17.42
CA ARG A 93 11.11 14.37 16.26
C ARG A 93 10.89 15.06 14.92
N ALA A 94 12.04 15.37 14.32
CA ALA A 94 12.48 15.10 12.95
C ALA A 94 11.41 15.06 11.85
N ASP A 95 11.51 16.06 10.98
CA ASP A 95 10.85 16.16 9.69
C ASP A 95 11.20 14.95 8.81
N ASP A 96 10.21 14.12 8.53
CA ASP A 96 10.23 13.20 7.40
C ASP A 96 8.91 13.45 6.63
N PRO A 97 8.95 13.87 5.36
CA PRO A 97 7.73 14.16 4.61
C PRO A 97 6.97 12.86 4.35
N LEU A 98 5.84 12.71 5.02
CA LEU A 98 4.96 11.56 4.85
C LEU A 98 4.09 11.78 3.61
N GLU A 99 4.54 11.31 2.44
CA GLU A 99 3.69 11.18 1.26
C GLU A 99 2.50 10.26 1.57
N LYS A 100 1.27 10.79 1.56
CA LYS A 100 0.05 10.00 1.75
C LYS A 100 -1.09 10.50 0.86
N GLU A 101 -1.44 9.69 -0.14
CA GLU A 101 -2.71 9.74 -0.85
C GLU A 101 -3.67 8.69 -0.27
N GLY A 102 -4.93 9.09 -0.10
CA GLY A 102 -5.94 8.37 0.68
C GLY A 102 -6.48 7.13 -0.02
N CYS A 103 -6.41 5.99 0.67
CA CYS A 103 -7.17 4.79 0.31
C CYS A 103 -8.60 4.91 0.85
N ARG A 104 -9.53 5.45 0.06
CA ARG A 104 -10.98 5.16 0.22
C ARG A 104 -11.41 4.15 -0.83
N GLN A 105 -12.25 3.20 -0.41
CA GLN A 105 -12.81 2.07 -1.16
C GLN A 105 -12.79 2.22 -2.70
N LEU A 106 -12.14 1.29 -3.39
CA LEU A 106 -12.08 1.26 -4.85
C LEU A 106 -12.41 -0.13 -5.37
N MET A 107 -13.66 -0.28 -5.79
CA MET A 107 -14.13 -1.42 -6.56
C MET A 107 -13.32 -1.49 -7.87
N ASN A 108 -12.41 -2.47 -7.95
CA ASN A 108 -11.46 -2.70 -9.04
C ASN A 108 -10.51 -1.51 -9.30
N PRO A 109 -9.47 -1.31 -8.46
CA PRO A 109 -8.63 -0.11 -8.49
C PRO A 109 -7.73 -0.01 -9.74
N CYS A 110 -7.52 -1.12 -10.44
CA CYS A 110 -6.47 -1.24 -11.44
C CYS A 110 -6.63 -0.30 -12.66
N PRO A 111 -7.81 -0.14 -13.30
CA PRO A 111 -7.96 0.86 -14.37
C PRO A 111 -7.79 2.30 -13.90
N ARG A 112 -8.23 2.63 -12.67
CA ARG A 112 -8.03 3.98 -12.10
C ARG A 112 -6.55 4.25 -11.83
N GLU A 113 -5.85 3.33 -11.18
CA GLU A 113 -4.41 3.42 -10.92
C GLU A 113 -3.61 3.53 -12.22
N TYR A 114 -4.02 2.80 -13.25
CA TYR A 114 -3.43 2.90 -14.58
C TYR A 114 -3.55 4.31 -15.16
N ARG A 115 -4.74 4.93 -15.10
CA ARG A 115 -4.94 6.33 -15.55
C ARG A 115 -4.02 7.31 -14.82
N ILE A 116 -4.00 7.25 -13.48
CA ILE A 116 -3.13 8.11 -12.67
C ILE A 116 -1.67 7.93 -13.09
N THR A 117 -1.23 6.68 -13.21
CA THR A 117 0.15 6.36 -13.61
C THR A 117 0.48 6.94 -15.00
N CYS A 118 -0.41 6.79 -15.98
CA CYS A 118 -0.21 7.36 -17.31
C CYS A 118 -0.08 8.89 -17.27
N HIS A 119 -0.96 9.59 -16.55
CA HIS A 119 -0.89 11.06 -16.42
C HIS A 119 0.39 11.51 -15.73
N VAL A 120 0.78 10.84 -14.65
CA VAL A 120 2.04 11.10 -13.92
C VAL A 120 3.27 10.88 -14.81
N LEU A 121 3.33 9.77 -15.56
CA LEU A 121 4.47 9.44 -16.41
C LEU A 121 4.60 10.35 -17.65
N ARG A 122 3.47 10.80 -18.21
CA ARG A 122 3.44 11.78 -19.30
C ARG A 122 3.97 13.15 -18.87
N GLY A 123 3.89 13.44 -17.57
CA GLY A 123 4.36 14.68 -16.98
C GLY A 123 3.56 15.91 -17.43
N GLN A 124 2.30 15.71 -17.82
CA GLN A 124 1.41 16.78 -18.26
C GLN A 124 0.97 17.68 -17.10
N ILE A 125 0.84 17.11 -15.89
CA ILE A 125 0.42 17.80 -14.67
C ILE A 125 1.65 18.26 -13.88
N SER A 126 2.61 17.36 -13.69
CA SER A 126 3.86 17.63 -13.00
C SER A 126 4.98 16.73 -13.52
N LYS A 127 6.22 17.22 -13.45
CA LYS A 127 7.43 16.43 -13.74
C LYS A 127 8.00 15.75 -12.49
N ASP A 128 7.29 15.84 -11.36
CA ASP A 128 7.77 15.40 -10.05
C ASP A 128 8.12 13.92 -10.01
N PHE A 129 7.45 13.04 -10.76
CA PHE A 129 7.89 11.64 -10.83
C PHE A 129 9.35 11.51 -11.33
N ARG A 130 9.73 12.29 -12.34
CA ARG A 130 11.12 12.29 -12.86
C ARG A 130 12.07 12.93 -11.88
N GLU A 131 11.65 14.01 -11.24
CA GLU A 131 12.44 14.73 -10.25
C GLU A 131 12.69 13.90 -8.98
N GLY A 132 11.67 13.20 -8.49
CA GLY A 132 11.79 12.26 -7.38
C GLY A 132 12.72 11.11 -7.70
N CYS A 133 12.59 10.52 -8.91
CA CYS A 133 13.55 9.52 -9.39
C CYS A 133 14.99 10.07 -9.44
N ARG A 134 15.17 11.30 -9.94
CA ARG A 134 16.48 11.97 -9.96
C ARG A 134 17.04 12.11 -8.54
N ALA A 135 16.28 12.72 -7.63
CA ALA A 135 16.72 13.05 -6.28
C ALA A 135 16.99 11.82 -5.40
N ILE A 136 16.23 10.74 -5.57
CA ILE A 136 16.32 9.53 -4.72
C ILE A 136 17.20 8.44 -5.34
N LEU A 137 17.09 8.19 -6.65
CA LEU A 137 17.73 7.04 -7.28
C LEU A 137 18.99 7.41 -8.08
N TRP A 138 18.99 8.56 -8.74
CA TRP A 138 20.07 8.94 -9.66
C TRP A 138 21.15 9.78 -8.98
N ASP A 139 20.85 11.04 -8.68
CA ASP A 139 21.76 11.97 -8.03
C ASP A 139 21.90 11.65 -6.54
N LYS A 140 20.86 11.04 -5.95
CA LYS A 140 20.82 10.64 -4.52
C LYS A 140 21.08 11.80 -3.56
N ASP A 141 20.75 13.01 -3.99
CA ASP A 141 20.91 14.23 -3.20
C ASP A 141 19.85 14.36 -2.10
N LYS A 142 18.74 13.61 -2.21
CA LYS A 142 17.56 13.70 -1.34
C LYS A 142 16.98 15.12 -1.27
N LYS A 143 17.12 15.89 -2.35
CA LYS A 143 16.65 17.28 -2.48
C LYS A 143 15.82 17.44 -3.75
N PRO A 144 14.60 16.88 -3.76
CA PRO A 144 13.71 17.04 -4.89
C PRO A 144 13.19 18.49 -4.99
N GLU A 145 13.19 19.04 -6.19
CA GLU A 145 12.61 20.35 -6.52
C GLU A 145 11.17 20.21 -7.03
N TRP A 146 10.24 19.92 -6.12
CA TRP A 146 8.84 19.69 -6.45
C TRP A 146 8.15 20.89 -7.11
N LYS A 147 7.29 20.62 -8.09
CA LYS A 147 6.48 21.63 -8.79
C LYS A 147 5.03 21.18 -8.93
N PRO A 148 4.09 21.83 -8.21
CA PRO A 148 4.27 23.01 -7.35
C PRO A 148 4.98 22.69 -6.03
N SER A 149 5.59 23.71 -5.41
CA SER A 149 6.42 23.55 -4.21
C SER A 149 5.66 23.43 -2.89
N SER A 150 4.34 23.64 -2.90
CA SER A 150 3.48 23.54 -1.71
C SER A 150 2.08 23.04 -2.08
N LEU A 151 1.39 22.45 -1.11
CA LEU A 151 0.03 21.91 -1.28
C LEU A 151 -0.99 23.00 -1.64
N GLU A 152 -0.84 24.21 -1.10
CA GLU A 152 -1.75 25.35 -1.36
C GLU A 152 -1.80 25.76 -2.84
N LEU A 153 -0.76 25.41 -3.61
CA LEU A 153 -0.67 25.70 -5.03
C LEU A 153 -1.27 24.58 -5.90
N ILE A 154 -1.66 23.45 -5.29
CA ILE A 154 -2.35 22.36 -5.98
C ILE A 154 -3.82 22.74 -6.11
N THR A 155 -4.31 22.77 -7.35
CA THR A 155 -5.71 23.08 -7.65
C THR A 155 -6.52 21.81 -7.83
N ASP A 156 -7.82 21.87 -7.56
CA ASP A 156 -8.75 20.77 -7.84
C ASP A 156 -8.65 20.30 -9.30
N HIS A 157 -8.45 21.22 -10.25
CA HIS A 157 -8.25 20.89 -11.66
C HIS A 157 -7.01 20.00 -11.91
N MET A 158 -5.90 20.24 -11.20
CA MET A 158 -4.71 19.39 -11.32
C MET A 158 -4.98 17.98 -10.80
N VAL A 159 -5.74 17.87 -9.71
CA VAL A 159 -6.16 16.59 -9.14
C VAL A 159 -7.13 15.86 -10.08
N ASP A 160 -8.13 16.55 -10.59
CA ASP A 160 -9.12 16.01 -11.53
C ASP A 160 -8.46 15.49 -12.81
N GLN A 161 -7.44 16.21 -13.31
CA GLN A 161 -6.69 15.79 -14.49
C GLN A 161 -6.00 14.43 -14.27
N CYS A 162 -5.51 14.12 -13.06
CA CYS A 162 -4.93 12.80 -12.73
C CYS A 162 -5.96 11.65 -12.88
N PHE A 163 -7.26 11.94 -12.73
CA PHE A 163 -8.34 10.95 -12.83
C PHE A 163 -9.05 10.94 -14.19
N SER A 164 -8.76 11.93 -15.02
CA SER A 164 -9.36 12.10 -16.35
C SER A 164 -9.11 10.87 -17.23
N ARG A 165 -10.04 10.62 -18.16
CA ARG A 165 -9.96 9.49 -19.09
C ARG A 165 -8.75 9.63 -20.01
N LEU A 166 -8.17 8.50 -20.38
CA LEU A 166 -7.12 8.48 -21.40
C LEU A 166 -7.75 8.58 -22.80
N ASP A 167 -6.97 9.05 -23.76
CA ASP A 167 -7.43 9.27 -25.12
C ASP A 167 -7.62 7.93 -25.86
N GLY A 168 -8.70 7.84 -26.65
CA GLY A 168 -8.96 6.71 -27.54
C GLY A 168 -8.98 5.35 -26.84
N ASP A 169 -8.21 4.40 -27.38
CA ASP A 169 -8.17 3.00 -26.94
C ASP A 169 -7.11 2.72 -25.86
N GLU A 170 -6.52 3.76 -25.26
CA GLU A 170 -5.45 3.61 -24.28
C GLU A 170 -5.93 3.16 -22.89
N GLU A 171 -7.25 3.17 -22.62
CA GLU A 171 -7.79 2.69 -21.34
C GLU A 171 -7.47 1.21 -21.11
N LEU A 172 -7.05 0.88 -19.88
CA LEU A 172 -6.73 -0.49 -19.49
C LEU A 172 -7.98 -1.38 -19.49
N LYS A 173 -8.04 -2.30 -20.46
CA LYS A 173 -9.10 -3.30 -20.58
C LYS A 173 -8.64 -4.60 -19.91
N LEU A 174 -9.18 -4.90 -18.74
CA LEU A 174 -8.91 -6.17 -18.05
C LEU A 174 -9.79 -7.29 -18.62
N PRO A 175 -9.27 -8.52 -18.78
CA PRO A 175 -10.07 -9.65 -19.17
C PRO A 175 -11.15 -9.94 -18.12
N GLN A 176 -12.34 -10.36 -18.56
CA GLN A 176 -13.39 -10.79 -17.66
C GLN A 176 -12.90 -12.00 -16.84
N ARG A 177 -12.89 -11.86 -15.51
CA ARG A 177 -12.61 -12.97 -14.61
C ARG A 177 -13.92 -13.68 -14.29
N SER A 178 -14.24 -14.74 -15.03
CA SER A 178 -15.26 -15.70 -14.62
C SER A 178 -14.71 -16.56 -13.48
N ASN A 179 -15.46 -16.69 -12.38
CA ASN A 179 -15.18 -17.52 -11.19
C ASN A 179 -14.19 -16.95 -10.15
N LEU A 180 -14.41 -15.71 -9.69
CA LEU A 180 -13.75 -15.26 -8.45
C LEU A 180 -14.43 -15.92 -7.23
N PRO A 181 -13.66 -16.60 -6.35
CA PRO A 181 -14.19 -17.08 -5.08
C PRO A 181 -14.73 -15.91 -4.24
N VAL A 182 -15.75 -16.15 -3.40
CA VAL A 182 -16.44 -15.12 -2.61
C VAL A 182 -15.48 -14.24 -1.79
N PHE A 183 -14.37 -14.81 -1.30
CA PHE A 183 -13.33 -14.10 -0.54
C PHE A 183 -12.49 -13.11 -1.38
N ALA A 184 -12.49 -13.24 -2.71
CA ALA A 184 -11.85 -12.27 -3.59
C ALA A 184 -12.70 -11.00 -3.80
N ASN A 185 -14.01 -11.05 -3.51
CA ASN A 185 -14.89 -9.89 -3.57
C ASN A 185 -14.87 -9.04 -2.29
N ALA A 186 -14.36 -9.56 -1.17
CA ALA A 186 -14.30 -8.85 0.11
C ALA A 186 -13.07 -7.92 0.25
N LYS A 187 -12.16 -7.94 -0.73
CA LYS A 187 -10.93 -7.12 -0.77
C LYS A 187 -10.78 -6.30 -2.05
N LEU A 188 -11.78 -6.31 -2.92
CA LEU A 188 -11.94 -5.39 -4.05
C LEU A 188 -13.02 -4.37 -3.67
#